data_AF-A0AAD7EL07-F1
#
_entry.id   AF-A0AAD7EL07-F1
#
_cell.length_a   1.000
_cell.length_b   1.000
_cell.length_c   1.000
_cell.angle_alpha   90.00
_cell.angle_beta   90.00
_cell.angle_gamma   90.00
#
_symmetry.space_group_name_H-M   'P 1'
#
loop_
_entity.id
_entity.type
_entity.pdbx_description
1 polymer ?
#
loop_
_entity_poly.entity_id
_entity_poly.type
_entity_poly.pdbx_seq_one_letter_code
_entity_poly.pdbx_strand_id
1 'polypeptide(L)'
;MNPLRSVLRSTPRLRPPPRPAFRPFQARPYYVQTARPATWSARLWFRADGTPRSKIRGLVITSVLSGLVYATWSTLLVVEALDYEHYLLSTLVHIQRVDYDYSTVPFTTSYTASVKYFAEMCAYLAYGEGDISPQMVDQFFADVAAFDDSGADSAPSASASSSSSNASISSNSDDATSDPDLDDKPPQQRRTAAHILILAASAAVHDILARSKGADATETAALVLDVMDQALLGLIALAEDVGEDVREQLRRLRVQIGGGKERERGYESGSESEVLG
;
A
#
# COMPACT_ATOMS: atom_id res chain seq x y z
N MET A 1 40.56 -1.63 -11.02
CA MET A 1 41.63 -1.31 -11.98
C MET A 1 41.03 -1.30 -13.38
N ASN A 2 40.89 -0.13 -13.99
CA ASN A 2 40.53 0.01 -15.40
C ASN A 2 41.45 1.09 -16.01
N PRO A 3 42.34 0.74 -16.94
CA PRO A 3 43.28 1.69 -17.51
C PRO A 3 42.74 2.29 -18.82
N LEU A 4 43.12 3.55 -19.04
CA LEU A 4 43.33 4.20 -20.35
C LEU A 4 42.09 4.45 -21.23
N ARG A 5 41.82 5.73 -21.49
CA ARG A 5 42.08 6.33 -22.81
C ARG A 5 41.87 7.85 -22.78
N SER A 6 42.98 8.55 -22.61
CA SER A 6 43.14 9.97 -22.92
C SER A 6 43.03 10.18 -24.43
N VAL A 7 41.87 10.63 -24.91
CA VAL A 7 41.70 11.10 -26.28
C VAL A 7 41.77 12.63 -26.26
N LEU A 8 42.97 13.14 -26.50
CA LEU A 8 43.24 14.54 -26.85
C LEU A 8 42.51 14.86 -28.17
N ARG A 9 41.30 15.41 -28.07
CA ARG A 9 40.62 16.03 -29.21
C ARG A 9 41.26 17.39 -29.47
N SER A 10 42.08 17.43 -30.52
CA SER A 10 42.49 18.66 -31.20
C SER A 10 41.23 19.44 -31.61
N THR A 11 41.01 20.59 -30.97
CA THR A 11 39.99 21.53 -31.41
C THR A 11 40.49 22.23 -32.68
N PRO A 12 39.83 22.04 -33.84
CA PRO A 12 40.19 22.79 -35.03
C PRO A 12 39.93 24.27 -34.76
N ARG A 13 40.96 25.11 -34.96
CA ARG A 13 40.84 26.57 -34.94
C ARG A 13 39.83 26.99 -36.02
N LEU A 14 38.60 27.24 -35.60
CA LEU A 14 37.56 27.84 -36.43
C LEU A 14 38.08 29.20 -36.93
N ARG A 15 38.27 29.31 -38.25
CA ARG A 15 38.52 30.59 -38.90
C ARG A 15 37.34 31.51 -38.57
N PRO A 16 37.58 32.77 -38.17
CA PRO A 16 36.49 33.72 -37.96
C PRO A 16 35.72 33.85 -39.28
N PRO A 17 34.37 33.87 -39.22
CA PRO A 17 33.56 34.05 -40.41
C PRO A 17 33.95 35.36 -41.12
N PRO A 18 33.95 35.38 -42.46
CA PRO A 18 34.20 36.61 -43.21
C PRO A 18 33.22 37.69 -42.75
N ARG A 19 33.74 38.88 -42.45
CA ARG A 19 32.94 40.05 -42.09
C ARG A 19 31.85 40.22 -43.16
N PRO A 20 30.56 40.28 -42.79
CA PRO A 20 29.50 40.44 -43.78
C PRO A 20 29.76 41.72 -44.56
N ALA A 21 29.83 41.57 -45.89
CA ALA A 21 29.96 42.69 -46.81
C ALA A 21 28.89 43.73 -46.47
N PHE A 22 29.33 44.98 -46.40
CA PHE A 22 28.53 46.16 -46.11
C PHE A 22 27.25 46.12 -46.96
N ARG A 23 26.11 45.75 -46.36
CA ARG A 23 24.83 45.81 -47.06
C ARG A 23 24.50 47.30 -47.20
N PRO A 24 24.27 47.82 -48.42
CA PRO A 24 23.83 49.19 -48.58
C PRO A 24 22.56 49.39 -47.75
N PHE A 25 22.51 50.54 -47.07
CA PHE A 25 21.37 51.00 -46.30
C PHE A 25 20.10 50.91 -47.16
N GLN A 26 19.36 49.80 -47.04
CA GLN A 26 18.00 49.75 -47.54
C GLN A 26 17.21 50.72 -46.66
N ALA A 27 16.74 51.80 -47.28
CA ALA A 27 15.88 52.78 -46.65
C ALA A 27 14.73 52.03 -45.97
N ARG A 28 14.71 52.05 -44.63
CA ARG A 28 13.65 51.40 -43.88
C ARG A 28 12.35 52.09 -44.26
N PRO A 29 11.31 51.36 -44.68
CA PRO A 29 10.02 51.95 -44.95
C PRO A 29 9.58 52.71 -43.70
N TYR A 30 9.27 54.00 -43.86
CA TYR A 30 8.75 54.84 -42.80
C TYR A 30 7.40 54.26 -42.37
N TYR A 31 7.41 53.47 -41.30
CA TYR A 31 6.17 53.12 -40.63
C TYR A 31 5.54 54.41 -40.15
N VAL A 32 4.35 54.73 -40.67
CA VAL A 32 3.52 55.85 -40.22
C VAL A 32 3.40 55.73 -38.71
N GLN A 33 4.04 56.66 -37.98
CA GLN A 33 3.95 56.73 -36.53
C GLN A 33 2.54 57.18 -36.18
N THR A 34 1.65 56.21 -35.97
CA THR A 34 0.39 56.48 -35.29
C THR A 34 0.71 57.00 -33.89
N ALA A 35 0.25 58.23 -33.60
CA ALA A 35 0.42 58.87 -32.30
C ALA A 35 -0.12 57.94 -31.23
N ARG A 36 0.76 57.46 -30.35
CA ARG A 36 0.39 56.46 -29.35
C ARG A 36 -0.34 57.12 -28.18
N PRO A 37 -1.37 56.48 -27.62
CA PRO A 37 -1.96 56.96 -26.38
C PRO A 37 -0.88 56.93 -25.28
N ALA A 38 -0.74 58.02 -24.54
CA ALA A 38 0.24 58.20 -23.47
C ALA A 38 -0.16 57.43 -22.19
N THR A 39 -0.49 56.15 -22.32
CA THR A 39 -0.85 55.28 -21.20
C THR A 39 0.41 54.65 -20.60
N TRP A 40 0.38 54.41 -19.29
CA TRP A 40 1.49 53.76 -18.58
C TRP A 40 1.76 52.34 -19.10
N SER A 41 0.72 51.62 -19.53
CA SER A 41 0.84 50.31 -20.17
C SER A 41 1.61 50.38 -21.49
N ALA A 42 1.42 51.43 -22.31
CA ALA A 42 2.17 51.59 -23.57
C ALA A 42 3.68 51.76 -23.32
N ARG A 43 4.06 52.45 -22.22
CA ARG A 43 5.47 52.56 -21.79
C ARG A 43 6.07 51.23 -21.33
N LEU A 44 5.28 50.37 -20.70
CA LEU A 44 5.74 49.06 -20.24
C LEU A 44 5.92 48.06 -21.41
N TRP A 45 4.96 48.02 -22.33
CA TRP A 45 4.93 47.00 -23.40
C TRP A 45 5.78 47.33 -24.63
N PHE A 46 6.05 48.62 -24.88
CA PHE A 46 6.74 49.07 -26.08
C PHE A 46 8.02 49.84 -25.76
N ARG A 47 8.97 49.84 -26.71
CA ARG A 47 10.14 50.72 -26.67
C ARG A 47 9.77 52.10 -27.22
N ALA A 48 10.66 53.08 -27.01
CA ALA A 48 10.49 54.43 -27.56
C ALA A 48 10.44 54.45 -29.11
N ASP A 49 11.11 53.49 -29.76
CA ASP A 49 11.06 53.25 -31.21
C ASP A 49 9.72 52.63 -31.69
N GLY A 50 8.82 52.36 -30.76
CA GLY A 50 7.51 51.78 -31.02
C GLY A 50 7.51 50.26 -31.22
N THR A 51 8.67 49.60 -31.25
CA THR A 51 8.72 48.16 -31.38
C THR A 51 8.25 47.50 -30.06
N PRO A 52 7.48 46.41 -30.13
CA PRO A 52 7.10 45.67 -28.92
C PRO A 52 8.35 45.09 -28.26
N ARG A 53 8.42 45.15 -26.92
CA ARG A 53 9.49 44.50 -26.15
C ARG A 53 9.26 42.99 -26.14
N SER A 54 9.71 42.30 -27.18
CA SER A 54 9.51 40.84 -27.37
C SER A 54 9.94 40.02 -26.15
N LYS A 55 11.03 40.43 -25.46
CA LYS A 55 11.50 39.77 -24.23
C LYS A 55 10.48 39.79 -23.09
N ILE A 56 9.80 40.92 -22.87
CA ILE A 56 8.79 41.05 -21.80
C ILE A 56 7.56 40.23 -22.15
N ARG A 57 7.12 40.24 -23.42
CA ARG A 57 6.01 39.40 -23.88
C ARG A 57 6.31 37.91 -23.69
N GLY A 58 7.51 37.47 -24.07
CA GLY A 58 7.95 36.10 -23.84
C GLY A 58 7.94 35.73 -22.35
N LEU A 59 8.46 36.60 -21.48
CA LEU A 59 8.46 36.39 -20.04
C LEU A 59 7.05 36.27 -19.47
N VAL A 60 6.12 37.16 -19.84
CA VAL A 60 4.73 37.09 -19.36
C VAL A 60 4.04 35.81 -19.84
N ILE A 61 4.17 35.47 -21.12
CA ILE A 61 3.55 34.25 -21.67
C ILE A 61 4.13 33.00 -20.99
N THR A 62 5.45 32.91 -20.85
CA THR A 62 6.10 31.77 -20.19
C THR A 62 5.76 31.70 -18.71
N SER A 63 5.66 32.82 -18.01
CA SER A 63 5.24 32.86 -16.61
C SER A 63 3.81 32.39 -16.42
N VAL A 64 2.87 32.84 -17.28
CA VAL A 64 1.47 32.39 -17.21
C VAL A 64 1.38 30.90 -17.52
N LEU A 65 2.06 30.43 -18.56
CA LEU A 65 2.06 29.03 -18.95
C LEU A 65 2.68 28.14 -17.86
N SER A 66 3.81 28.56 -17.28
CA SER A 66 4.44 27.86 -16.16
C SER A 66 3.54 27.82 -14.93
N GLY A 67 2.83 28.92 -14.63
CA GLY A 67 1.87 28.97 -13.53
C GLY A 67 0.71 28.01 -13.74
N LEU A 68 0.17 27.92 -14.96
CA LEU A 68 -0.88 26.96 -15.29
C LEU A 68 -0.40 25.51 -15.15
N VAL A 69 0.79 25.19 -15.68
CA VAL A 69 1.38 23.84 -15.55
C VAL A 69 1.59 23.48 -14.08
N TYR A 70 2.12 24.40 -13.28
CA TYR A 70 2.32 24.19 -11.84
C TYR A 70 0.98 24.00 -11.10
N ALA A 71 -0.03 24.81 -11.42
CA ALA A 71 -1.36 24.67 -10.84
C ALA A 71 -1.97 23.31 -11.17
N THR A 72 -1.91 22.87 -12.44
CA THR A 72 -2.40 21.55 -12.84
C THR A 72 -1.64 20.41 -12.16
N TRP A 73 -0.32 20.54 -12.02
CA TRP A 73 0.48 19.56 -11.29
C TRP A 73 0.10 19.49 -9.81
N SER A 74 -0.08 20.65 -9.17
CA SER A 74 -0.53 20.73 -7.78
C SER A 74 -1.93 20.13 -7.59
N THR A 75 -2.86 20.34 -8.53
CA THR A 75 -4.19 19.73 -8.43
C THR A 75 -4.14 18.21 -8.57
N LEU A 76 -3.24 17.67 -9.39
CA LEU A 76 -3.07 16.21 -9.49
C LEU A 76 -2.62 15.60 -8.16
N LEU A 77 -1.66 16.24 -7.47
CA LEU A 77 -1.21 15.78 -6.15
C LEU A 77 -2.33 15.82 -5.09
N VAL A 78 -3.19 16.85 -5.14
CA VAL A 78 -4.33 16.95 -4.22
C VAL A 78 -5.40 15.89 -4.53
N VAL A 79 -5.66 15.61 -5.81
CA VAL A 79 -6.59 14.54 -6.21
C VAL A 79 -6.08 13.19 -5.73
N GLU A 80 -4.80 12.89 -5.93
CA GLU A 80 -4.19 11.64 -5.44
C GLU A 80 -4.30 11.49 -3.91
N ALA A 81 -4.07 12.57 -3.15
CA ALA A 81 -4.27 12.56 -1.71
C ALA A 81 -5.74 12.33 -1.31
N LEU A 82 -6.69 12.97 -2.01
CA LEU A 82 -8.12 12.80 -1.77
C LEU A 82 -8.62 11.40 -2.14
N ASP A 83 -8.10 10.81 -3.22
CA ASP A 83 -8.44 9.44 -3.64
C ASP A 83 -7.99 8.44 -2.58
N TYR A 84 -6.79 8.63 -1.99
CA TYR A 84 -6.30 7.82 -0.89
C TYR A 84 -7.17 7.96 0.37
N GLU A 85 -7.52 9.19 0.78
CA GLU A 85 -8.40 9.42 1.93
C GLU A 85 -9.80 8.81 1.72
N HIS A 86 -10.35 8.96 0.51
CA HIS A 86 -11.64 8.40 0.14
C HIS A 86 -11.61 6.87 0.14
N TYR A 87 -10.52 6.26 -0.36
CA TYR A 87 -10.30 4.82 -0.30
C TYR A 87 -10.28 4.32 1.15
N LEU A 88 -9.52 4.96 2.03
CA LEU A 88 -9.46 4.62 3.45
C LEU A 88 -10.82 4.72 4.13
N LEU A 89 -11.54 5.83 3.92
CA LEU A 89 -12.85 6.05 4.52
C LEU A 89 -13.89 5.04 4.01
N SER A 90 -13.89 4.76 2.71
CA SER A 90 -14.81 3.78 2.12
C SER A 90 -14.53 2.37 2.63
N THR A 91 -13.25 2.00 2.81
CA THR A 91 -12.86 0.74 3.42
C THR A 91 -13.34 0.64 4.86
N LEU A 92 -13.15 1.70 5.66
CA LEU A 92 -13.60 1.74 7.05
C LEU A 92 -15.13 1.57 7.16
N VAL A 93 -15.89 2.27 6.30
CA VAL A 93 -17.37 2.14 6.26
C VAL A 93 -17.78 0.73 5.88
N HIS A 94 -17.09 0.09 4.92
CA HIS A 94 -17.35 -1.31 4.56
C HIS A 94 -17.11 -2.25 5.74
N ILE A 95 -15.98 -2.11 6.44
CA ILE A 95 -15.65 -2.94 7.61
C ILE A 95 -16.68 -2.74 8.72
N GLN A 96 -17.09 -1.50 9.02
CA GLN A 96 -18.13 -1.22 10.00
C GLN A 96 -19.47 -1.84 9.63
N ARG A 97 -19.82 -1.86 8.33
CA ARG A 97 -21.03 -2.52 7.84
C ARG A 97 -20.96 -4.03 8.04
N VAL A 98 -19.85 -4.66 7.68
CA VAL A 98 -19.66 -6.11 7.89
C VAL A 98 -19.68 -6.43 9.39
N ASP A 99 -19.04 -5.63 10.23
CA ASP A 99 -19.07 -5.83 11.69
C ASP A 99 -20.50 -5.74 12.25
N TYR A 100 -21.29 -4.79 11.75
CA TYR A 100 -22.69 -4.65 12.12
C TYR A 100 -23.52 -5.88 11.70
N ASP A 101 -23.36 -6.35 10.46
CA ASP A 101 -24.12 -7.48 9.90
C ASP A 101 -23.84 -8.80 10.65
N TYR A 102 -22.64 -8.96 11.21
CA TYR A 102 -22.24 -10.16 11.97
C TYR A 102 -22.30 -10.02 13.49
N SER A 103 -22.82 -8.91 14.01
CA SER A 103 -22.91 -8.65 15.46
C SER A 103 -23.65 -9.72 16.27
N THR A 104 -24.47 -10.56 15.62
CA THR A 104 -25.25 -11.63 16.25
C THR A 104 -24.64 -13.03 16.10
N VAL A 105 -23.57 -13.18 15.32
CA VAL A 105 -23.00 -14.49 14.97
C VAL A 105 -21.94 -14.90 16.00
N PRO A 106 -22.07 -16.08 16.65
CA PRO A 106 -21.09 -16.55 17.62
C PRO A 106 -19.84 -17.12 16.92
N PHE A 107 -18.79 -16.31 16.78
CA PHE A 107 -17.53 -16.70 16.15
C PHE A 107 -16.75 -17.80 16.89
N THR A 108 -17.01 -17.98 18.18
CA THR A 108 -16.34 -19.00 19.01
C THR A 108 -16.68 -20.42 18.60
N THR A 109 -17.86 -20.64 18.01
CA THR A 109 -18.43 -21.97 17.80
C THR A 109 -18.25 -22.46 16.36
N SER A 110 -18.19 -21.55 15.38
CA SER A 110 -18.12 -21.89 13.96
C SER A 110 -16.89 -21.30 13.29
N TYR A 111 -15.95 -22.17 12.91
CA TYR A 111 -14.78 -21.81 12.10
C TYR A 111 -15.20 -21.22 10.75
N THR A 112 -16.10 -21.90 10.04
CA THR A 112 -16.60 -21.48 8.72
C THR A 112 -17.24 -20.10 8.76
N ALA A 113 -18.01 -19.78 9.80
CA ALA A 113 -18.60 -18.45 9.96
C ALA A 113 -17.53 -17.37 10.19
N SER A 114 -16.47 -17.69 10.94
CA SER A 114 -15.36 -16.78 11.20
C SER A 114 -14.54 -16.50 9.93
N VAL A 115 -14.25 -17.55 9.14
CA VAL A 115 -13.57 -17.42 7.85
C VAL A 115 -14.41 -16.59 6.88
N LYS A 116 -15.72 -16.86 6.79
CA LYS A 116 -16.63 -16.11 5.92
C LYS A 116 -16.69 -14.62 6.30
N TYR A 117 -16.81 -14.32 7.58
CA TYR A 117 -16.78 -12.94 8.09
C TYR A 117 -15.49 -12.23 7.69
N PHE A 118 -14.35 -12.86 7.93
CA PHE A 118 -13.05 -12.25 7.62
C PHE A 118 -12.83 -12.10 6.11
N ALA A 119 -13.30 -13.07 5.31
CA ALA A 119 -13.31 -12.97 3.85
C ALA A 119 -14.14 -11.78 3.36
N GLU A 120 -15.33 -11.55 3.93
CA GLU A 120 -16.18 -10.41 3.56
C GLU A 120 -15.57 -9.06 3.97
N MET A 121 -14.79 -9.01 5.07
CA MET A 121 -14.00 -7.83 5.42
C MET A 121 -12.89 -7.57 4.38
N CYS A 122 -12.17 -8.63 3.98
CA CYS A 122 -11.07 -8.53 3.03
C CYS A 122 -11.52 -8.32 1.59
N ALA A 123 -12.76 -8.67 1.25
CA ALA A 123 -13.29 -8.58 -0.11
C ALA A 123 -13.16 -7.16 -0.67
N TYR A 124 -13.42 -6.13 0.15
CA TYR A 124 -13.28 -4.73 -0.28
C TYR A 124 -11.86 -4.36 -0.70
N LEU A 125 -10.85 -4.92 -0.03
CA LEU A 125 -9.43 -4.69 -0.38
C LEU A 125 -9.11 -5.20 -1.78
N ALA A 126 -9.78 -6.28 -2.22
CA ALA A 126 -9.59 -6.87 -3.53
C ALA A 126 -10.29 -6.11 -4.66
N TYR A 127 -11.33 -5.32 -4.35
CA TYR A 127 -12.06 -4.55 -5.37
C TYR A 127 -11.40 -3.21 -5.74
N GLY A 128 -10.40 -2.75 -4.98
CA GLY A 128 -9.74 -1.48 -5.23
C GLY A 128 -8.64 -1.61 -6.30
N GLU A 129 -8.93 -1.16 -7.53
CA GLU A 129 -8.03 -0.93 -8.70
C GLU A 129 -6.89 -1.93 -9.00
N GLY A 130 -6.79 -3.04 -8.29
CA GLY A 130 -5.64 -3.92 -8.28
C GLY A 130 -5.76 -5.15 -9.16
N ASP A 131 -4.61 -5.80 -9.36
CA ASP A 131 -4.45 -7.03 -10.15
C ASP A 131 -5.09 -8.27 -9.49
N ILE A 132 -5.64 -8.14 -8.28
CA ILE A 132 -6.20 -9.26 -7.52
C ILE A 132 -7.67 -9.41 -7.89
N SER A 133 -7.99 -10.46 -8.65
CA SER A 133 -9.38 -10.75 -8.97
C SER A 133 -10.16 -11.22 -7.72
N PRO A 134 -11.44 -10.87 -7.57
CA PRO A 134 -12.28 -11.35 -6.46
C PRO A 134 -12.30 -12.88 -6.34
N GLN A 135 -12.22 -13.58 -7.48
CA GLN A 135 -12.16 -15.04 -7.54
C GLN A 135 -10.91 -15.61 -6.85
N MET A 136 -9.78 -14.91 -6.89
CA MET A 136 -8.56 -15.35 -6.19
C MET A 136 -8.73 -15.27 -4.67
N VAL A 137 -9.40 -14.23 -4.19
CA VAL A 137 -9.68 -14.07 -2.76
C VAL A 137 -10.69 -15.12 -2.29
N ASP A 138 -11.75 -15.35 -3.06
CA ASP A 138 -12.73 -16.39 -2.79
C ASP A 138 -12.06 -17.78 -2.76
N GLN A 139 -11.19 -18.07 -3.73
CA GLN A 139 -10.44 -19.33 -3.78
C GLN A 139 -9.50 -19.48 -2.58
N PHE A 140 -8.75 -18.43 -2.23
CA PHE A 140 -7.87 -18.44 -1.07
C PHE A 140 -8.64 -18.77 0.22
N PHE A 141 -9.79 -18.12 0.44
CA PHE A 141 -10.61 -18.39 1.62
C PHE A 141 -11.34 -19.73 1.55
N ALA A 142 -11.63 -20.25 0.36
CA ALA A 142 -12.13 -21.62 0.18
C ALA A 142 -11.06 -22.64 0.60
N ASP A 143 -9.79 -22.41 0.25
CA ASP A 143 -8.67 -23.28 0.64
C ASP A 143 -8.45 -23.24 2.16
N VAL A 144 -8.51 -22.05 2.77
CA VAL A 144 -8.45 -21.87 4.24
C VAL A 144 -9.64 -22.54 4.95
N ALA A 145 -10.84 -22.49 4.37
CA ALA A 145 -12.01 -23.18 4.90
C ALA A 145 -11.88 -24.71 4.81
N ALA A 146 -11.24 -25.22 3.75
CA ALA A 146 -11.03 -26.64 3.48
C ALA A 146 -10.02 -27.33 4.43
N PHE A 147 -9.35 -26.58 5.32
CA PHE A 147 -8.56 -27.17 6.42
C PHE A 147 -9.37 -28.12 7.32
N ASP A 148 -10.71 -28.12 7.23
CA ASP A 148 -11.62 -29.01 7.98
C ASP A 148 -11.66 -30.45 7.42
N ASP A 149 -11.65 -30.63 6.09
CA ASP A 149 -12.05 -31.90 5.47
C ASP A 149 -10.90 -32.91 5.29
N SER A 150 -9.66 -32.45 5.20
CA SER A 150 -8.50 -33.32 4.94
C SER A 150 -8.12 -34.26 6.10
N GLY A 151 -8.64 -34.03 7.31
CA GLY A 151 -8.33 -34.82 8.50
C GLY A 151 -9.29 -35.96 8.83
N ALA A 152 -10.50 -36.00 8.24
CA ALA A 152 -11.52 -36.97 8.62
C ALA A 152 -11.52 -38.26 7.77
N ASP A 153 -11.13 -38.17 6.50
CA ASP A 153 -11.27 -39.30 5.56
C ASP A 153 -10.04 -40.22 5.48
N SER A 154 -8.96 -39.89 6.21
CA SER A 154 -7.71 -40.67 6.23
C SER A 154 -7.58 -41.59 7.45
N ALA A 155 -8.62 -41.75 8.27
CA ALA A 155 -8.67 -42.84 9.23
C ALA A 155 -9.18 -44.09 8.50
N PRO A 156 -8.33 -45.06 8.12
CA PRO A 156 -8.82 -46.35 7.64
C PRO A 156 -9.66 -46.92 8.76
N SER A 157 -10.98 -46.93 8.57
CA SER A 157 -11.89 -47.73 9.37
C SER A 157 -11.41 -49.17 9.20
N ALA A 158 -10.65 -49.62 10.19
CA ALA A 158 -10.17 -50.98 10.34
C ALA A 158 -11.39 -51.88 10.52
N SER A 159 -12.04 -52.17 9.40
CA SER A 159 -12.89 -53.33 9.25
C SER A 159 -11.96 -54.53 9.31
N ALA A 160 -11.89 -55.09 10.51
CA ALA A 160 -11.19 -56.30 10.83
C ALA A 160 -11.50 -57.39 9.80
N SER A 161 -10.55 -57.63 8.90
CA SER A 161 -10.41 -58.89 8.18
C SER A 161 -9.17 -59.56 8.74
N SER A 162 -9.40 -60.33 9.81
CA SER A 162 -8.47 -61.31 10.34
C SER A 162 -8.08 -62.29 9.24
N SER A 163 -6.85 -62.21 8.75
CA SER A 163 -6.22 -63.25 7.93
C SER A 163 -4.71 -63.28 8.20
N SER A 164 -4.36 -64.19 9.10
CA SER A 164 -3.05 -64.78 9.36
C SER A 164 -2.16 -64.94 8.11
N SER A 165 -0.89 -64.53 8.14
CA SER A 165 0.26 -65.44 8.39
C SER A 165 1.64 -64.86 7.97
N ASN A 166 2.60 -65.17 8.84
CA ASN A 166 4.01 -65.50 8.61
C ASN A 166 5.11 -64.42 8.46
N ALA A 167 6.12 -64.65 9.31
CA ALA A 167 7.37 -63.96 9.53
C ALA A 167 8.38 -64.12 8.40
N SER A 168 9.34 -63.18 8.30
CA SER A 168 10.80 -63.43 8.23
C SER A 168 11.61 -62.11 8.18
N ILE A 169 12.34 -61.84 9.27
CA ILE A 169 13.76 -61.43 9.39
C ILE A 169 14.43 -60.73 8.18
N SER A 170 14.97 -59.51 8.37
CA SER A 170 16.44 -59.25 8.38
C SER A 170 16.80 -57.76 8.55
N SER A 171 17.85 -57.56 9.32
CA SER A 171 18.60 -56.37 9.73
C SER A 171 19.38 -55.63 8.63
N ASN A 172 19.48 -54.28 8.71
CA ASN A 172 20.75 -53.53 8.85
C ASN A 172 20.63 -52.01 8.66
N SER A 173 21.66 -51.33 9.20
CA SER A 173 22.22 -49.98 8.95
C SER A 173 21.52 -48.75 9.53
N ASP A 174 22.03 -48.32 10.69
CA ASP A 174 22.91 -47.16 10.86
C ASP A 174 22.57 -45.84 10.14
N ASP A 175 22.36 -44.84 11.00
CA ASP A 175 23.01 -43.53 10.93
C ASP A 175 22.60 -42.62 9.76
N ALA A 176 21.38 -42.09 9.85
CA ALA A 176 21.10 -40.74 9.42
C ALA A 176 20.32 -40.08 10.55
N THR A 177 20.86 -38.97 11.06
CA THR A 177 20.14 -38.05 11.93
C THR A 177 19.12 -37.32 11.06
N SER A 178 18.10 -38.06 10.62
CA SER A 178 16.93 -37.52 9.95
C SER A 178 16.16 -36.79 11.05
N ASP A 179 16.31 -35.47 11.07
CA ASP A 179 15.41 -34.60 11.82
C ASP A 179 13.98 -35.06 11.48
N PRO A 180 13.20 -35.58 12.45
CA PRO A 180 11.90 -36.15 12.15
C PRO A 180 11.00 -35.06 11.60
N ASP A 181 10.72 -35.19 10.29
CA ASP A 181 9.57 -34.71 9.55
C ASP A 181 8.73 -33.67 10.28
N LEU A 182 9.08 -32.41 10.06
CA LEU A 182 8.26 -31.26 10.43
C LEU A 182 7.11 -31.00 9.42
N ASP A 183 6.97 -31.87 8.42
CA ASP A 183 6.00 -31.76 7.32
C ASP A 183 4.61 -32.33 7.63
N ASP A 184 4.46 -33.12 8.70
CA ASP A 184 3.15 -33.67 9.11
C ASP A 184 2.65 -33.01 10.41
N LYS A 185 2.53 -31.68 10.42
CA LYS A 185 1.65 -31.07 11.43
C LYS A 185 0.22 -31.54 11.14
N PRO A 186 -0.48 -32.15 12.11
CA PRO A 186 -1.80 -32.67 11.86
C PRO A 186 -2.71 -31.54 11.36
N PRO A 187 -3.54 -31.76 10.32
CA PRO A 187 -4.35 -30.73 9.67
C PRO A 187 -5.21 -29.91 10.65
N GLN A 188 -5.60 -30.53 11.77
CA GLN A 188 -6.32 -29.89 12.87
C GLN A 188 -5.55 -28.73 13.53
N GLN A 189 -4.21 -28.78 13.57
CA GLN A 189 -3.38 -27.74 14.16
C GLN A 189 -3.38 -26.47 13.28
N ARG A 190 -3.37 -26.62 11.94
CA ARG A 190 -3.46 -25.48 11.01
C ARG A 190 -4.80 -24.79 11.14
N ARG A 191 -5.90 -25.55 11.13
CA ARG A 191 -7.24 -25.01 11.35
C ARG A 191 -7.34 -24.22 12.64
N THR A 192 -6.84 -24.78 13.75
CA THR A 192 -6.89 -24.11 15.06
C THR A 192 -6.07 -22.82 15.04
N ALA A 193 -4.91 -22.81 14.39
CA ALA A 193 -4.08 -21.62 14.25
C ALA A 193 -4.75 -20.54 13.38
N ALA A 194 -5.34 -20.92 12.25
CA ALA A 194 -6.11 -20.03 11.38
C ALA A 194 -7.30 -19.41 12.12
N HIS A 195 -8.04 -20.22 12.87
CA HIS A 195 -9.19 -19.75 13.66
C HIS A 195 -8.76 -18.74 14.71
N ILE A 196 -7.68 -19.01 15.44
CA ILE A 196 -7.13 -18.09 16.45
C ILE A 196 -6.67 -16.78 15.81
N LEU A 197 -6.01 -16.83 14.65
CA LEU A 197 -5.58 -15.66 13.90
C LEU A 197 -6.77 -14.78 13.51
N ILE A 198 -7.79 -15.38 12.90
CA ILE A 198 -9.00 -14.68 12.48
C ILE A 198 -9.70 -14.07 13.69
N LEU A 199 -9.93 -14.84 14.76
CA LEU A 199 -10.59 -14.33 15.97
C LEU A 199 -9.81 -13.18 16.63
N ALA A 200 -8.48 -13.27 16.67
CA ALA A 200 -7.64 -12.23 17.24
C ALA A 200 -7.71 -10.94 16.41
N ALA A 201 -7.67 -11.05 15.08
CA ALA A 201 -7.81 -9.93 14.17
C ALA A 201 -9.19 -9.27 14.29
N SER A 202 -10.27 -10.05 14.24
CA SER A 202 -11.64 -9.55 14.42
C SER A 202 -11.84 -8.83 15.75
N ALA A 203 -11.32 -9.40 16.84
CA ALA A 203 -11.39 -8.79 18.17
C ALA A 203 -10.60 -7.47 18.23
N ALA A 204 -9.42 -7.42 17.60
CA ALA A 204 -8.61 -6.21 17.54
C ALA A 204 -9.28 -5.10 16.70
N VAL A 205 -9.87 -5.45 15.54
CA VAL A 205 -10.65 -4.51 14.73
C VAL A 205 -11.82 -3.94 15.53
N HIS A 206 -12.59 -4.80 16.20
CA HIS A 206 -13.72 -4.36 17.02
C HIS A 206 -13.28 -3.43 18.17
N ASP A 207 -12.17 -3.73 18.85
CA ASP A 207 -11.60 -2.88 19.91
C ASP A 207 -11.12 -1.53 19.37
N ILE A 208 -10.48 -1.49 18.20
CA ILE A 208 -10.09 -0.24 17.52
C ILE A 208 -11.33 0.60 17.17
N LEU A 209 -12.36 -0.02 16.57
CA LEU A 209 -13.61 0.66 16.23
C LEU A 209 -14.35 1.18 17.47
N ALA A 210 -14.30 0.45 18.58
CA ALA A 210 -14.92 0.88 19.83
C ALA A 210 -14.21 2.08 20.47
N ARG A 211 -12.86 2.12 20.39
CA ARG A 211 -12.04 3.20 20.97
C ARG A 211 -11.97 4.45 20.11
N SER A 212 -12.04 4.31 18.79
CA SER A 212 -11.93 5.41 17.82
C SER A 212 -13.14 6.35 17.76
N LYS A 213 -14.08 6.28 18.71
CA LYS A 213 -15.22 7.20 18.75
C LYS A 213 -14.75 8.63 18.98
N GLY A 214 -14.76 9.43 17.90
CA GLY A 214 -14.28 10.82 17.89
C GLY A 214 -12.80 10.98 17.54
N ALA A 215 -12.10 9.89 17.24
CA ALA A 215 -10.75 9.93 16.68
C ALA A 215 -10.79 10.26 15.17
N ASP A 216 -9.62 10.54 14.58
CA ASP A 216 -9.50 10.75 13.15
C ASP A 216 -9.85 9.47 12.38
N ALA A 217 -10.70 9.60 11.36
CA ALA A 217 -11.20 8.45 10.61
C ALA A 217 -10.11 7.83 9.73
N THR A 218 -9.17 8.62 9.21
CA THR A 218 -8.09 8.11 8.35
C THR A 218 -7.07 7.33 9.16
N GLU A 219 -6.72 7.83 10.35
CA GLU A 219 -5.85 7.11 11.30
C GLU A 219 -6.50 5.80 11.75
N THR A 220 -7.80 5.83 12.07
CA THR A 220 -8.57 4.64 12.44
C THR A 220 -8.59 3.61 11.31
N ALA A 221 -8.83 4.04 10.07
CA ALA A 221 -8.82 3.18 8.90
C ALA A 221 -7.44 2.53 8.70
N ALA A 222 -6.36 3.31 8.80
CA ALA A 222 -4.99 2.81 8.66
C ALA A 222 -4.65 1.74 9.72
N LEU A 223 -5.06 1.95 10.98
CA LEU A 223 -4.84 0.96 12.06
C LEU A 223 -5.62 -0.33 11.83
N VAL A 224 -6.88 -0.22 11.39
CA VAL A 224 -7.71 -1.39 11.07
C VAL A 224 -7.09 -2.18 9.90
N LEU A 225 -6.63 -1.49 8.87
CA LEU A 225 -5.96 -2.10 7.72
C LEU A 225 -4.67 -2.80 8.10
N ASP A 226 -3.83 -2.20 8.95
CA ASP A 226 -2.60 -2.83 9.44
C ASP A 226 -2.89 -4.15 10.18
N VAL A 227 -3.92 -4.19 11.04
CA VAL A 227 -4.33 -5.41 11.73
C VAL A 227 -4.80 -6.49 10.74
N MET A 228 -5.59 -6.11 9.74
CA MET A 228 -6.08 -7.04 8.72
C MET A 228 -4.95 -7.58 7.84
N ASP A 229 -4.02 -6.72 7.42
CA ASP A 229 -2.84 -7.09 6.62
C ASP A 229 -1.95 -8.10 7.36
N GLN A 230 -1.65 -7.82 8.64
CA GLN A 230 -0.86 -8.74 9.46
C GLN A 230 -1.54 -10.10 9.64
N ALA A 231 -2.88 -10.13 9.74
CA ALA A 231 -3.64 -11.36 9.83
C ALA A 231 -3.66 -12.14 8.50
N LEU A 232 -3.80 -11.44 7.36
CA LEU A 232 -3.71 -12.03 6.03
C LEU A 232 -2.34 -12.64 5.77
N LEU A 233 -1.25 -11.93 6.08
CA LEU A 233 0.11 -12.45 5.99
C LEU A 233 0.30 -13.70 6.86
N GLY A 234 -0.27 -13.72 8.07
CA GLY A 234 -0.28 -14.88 8.94
C GLY A 234 -1.04 -16.08 8.36
N LEU A 235 -2.17 -15.84 7.69
CA LEU A 235 -2.95 -16.88 7.02
C LEU A 235 -2.24 -17.42 5.77
N ILE A 236 -1.63 -16.55 4.96
CA ILE A 236 -0.85 -16.93 3.78
C ILE A 236 0.31 -17.82 4.20
N ALA A 237 1.09 -17.39 5.19
CA ALA A 237 2.24 -18.16 5.62
C ALA A 237 1.84 -19.50 6.27
N LEU A 238 0.65 -19.59 6.87
CA LEU A 238 0.07 -20.84 7.35
C LEU A 238 -0.39 -21.76 6.20
N ALA A 239 -0.91 -21.19 5.11
CA ALA A 239 -1.33 -21.93 3.92
C ALA A 239 -0.15 -22.45 3.10
N GLU A 240 0.91 -21.66 2.98
CA GLU A 240 2.15 -22.00 2.25
C GLU A 240 3.10 -22.90 3.05
N ASP A 241 2.72 -23.29 4.28
CA ASP A 241 3.53 -24.14 5.15
C ASP A 241 4.93 -23.55 5.47
N VAL A 242 5.05 -22.22 5.41
CA VAL A 242 6.32 -21.53 5.63
C VAL A 242 6.64 -21.63 7.14
N GLY A 243 7.59 -22.51 7.47
CA GLY A 243 7.99 -22.86 8.82
C GLY A 243 8.45 -21.69 9.71
N GLU A 244 8.34 -21.88 11.02
CA GLU A 244 8.70 -21.02 12.19
C GLU A 244 8.45 -19.50 12.17
N ASP A 245 8.65 -18.79 11.07
CA ASP A 245 8.56 -17.32 10.96
C ASP A 245 7.17 -16.77 11.29
N VAL A 246 6.11 -17.54 11.01
CA VAL A 246 4.71 -17.20 11.34
C VAL A 246 4.49 -17.09 12.85
N ARG A 247 5.17 -17.92 13.64
CA ARG A 247 5.04 -17.89 15.10
C ARG A 247 5.66 -16.63 15.68
N GLU A 248 6.74 -16.13 15.09
CA GLU A 248 7.38 -14.90 15.51
C GLU A 248 6.56 -13.67 15.08
N GLN A 249 5.96 -13.68 13.89
CA GLN A 249 5.00 -12.64 13.48
C GLN A 249 3.76 -12.59 14.39
N LEU A 250 3.19 -13.75 14.73
CA LEU A 250 2.09 -13.88 15.71
C LEU A 250 2.47 -13.33 17.09
N ARG A 251 3.71 -13.54 17.51
CA ARG A 251 4.22 -13.04 18.79
C ARG A 251 4.36 -11.52 18.77
N ARG A 252 4.80 -10.94 17.65
CA ARG A 252 4.87 -9.48 17.45
C ARG A 252 3.48 -8.83 17.43
N LEU A 253 2.55 -9.40 16.67
CA LEU A 253 1.13 -9.00 16.67
C LEU A 253 0.56 -8.94 18.09
N ARG A 254 0.74 -10.01 18.86
CA ARG A 254 0.25 -10.07 20.25
C ARG A 254 0.91 -9.02 21.15
N VAL A 255 2.20 -8.75 20.97
CA VAL A 255 2.93 -7.74 21.75
C VAL A 255 2.53 -6.31 21.35
N GLN A 256 2.29 -6.02 20.07
CA GLN A 256 1.77 -4.73 19.62
C GLN A 256 0.37 -4.48 20.16
N ILE A 257 -0.53 -5.47 20.03
CA ILE A 257 -1.91 -5.37 20.51
C ILE A 257 -1.97 -5.26 22.05
N GLY A 258 -1.11 -6.00 22.76
CA GLY A 258 -1.05 -5.97 24.23
C GLY A 258 -0.31 -4.76 24.81
N GLY A 259 0.77 -4.32 24.16
CA GLY A 259 1.66 -3.26 24.64
C GLY A 259 1.14 -1.84 24.38
N GLY A 260 0.21 -1.66 23.43
CA GLY A 260 -0.42 -0.35 23.18
C GLY A 260 -1.21 0.19 24.37
N LYS A 261 -1.74 -0.67 25.25
CA LYS A 261 -2.53 -0.27 26.42
C LYS A 261 -1.76 0.50 27.50
N GLU A 262 -0.43 0.44 27.53
CA GLU A 262 0.35 1.11 28.58
C GLU A 262 0.84 2.52 28.20
N ARG A 263 0.87 2.87 26.90
CA ARG A 263 1.42 4.19 26.47
C ARG A 263 0.40 5.33 26.49
N GLU A 264 -0.89 5.07 26.37
CA GLU A 264 -1.91 6.14 26.37
C GLU A 264 -2.30 6.65 27.77
N ARG A 265 -2.02 5.91 28.85
CA ARG A 265 -2.23 6.43 30.22
C ARG A 265 -1.24 7.52 30.64
N GLY A 266 -0.23 7.82 29.82
CA GLY A 266 0.81 8.79 30.14
C GLY A 266 0.51 10.25 29.74
N TYR A 267 -0.45 10.48 28.84
CA TYR A 267 -0.61 11.80 28.20
C TYR A 267 -1.83 12.62 28.62
N GLU A 268 -2.81 12.05 29.34
CA GLU A 268 -3.99 12.81 29.80
C GLU A 268 -3.82 13.54 31.16
N SER A 269 -2.67 13.44 31.83
CA SER A 269 -2.50 14.04 33.17
C SER A 269 -1.89 15.46 33.19
N GLY A 270 -1.86 16.19 32.07
CA GLY A 270 -0.94 17.33 31.90
C GLY A 270 -1.47 18.70 31.50
N SER A 271 -2.78 18.93 31.29
CA SER A 271 -3.23 20.22 30.71
C SER A 271 -4.51 20.83 31.29
N GLU A 272 -4.73 20.71 32.60
CA GLU A 272 -5.72 21.54 33.31
C GLU A 272 -5.07 22.30 34.47
N SER A 273 -4.22 23.27 34.14
CA SER A 273 -3.94 24.40 35.05
C SER A 273 -3.41 25.58 34.25
N GLU A 274 -3.93 26.76 34.56
CA GLU A 274 -3.54 28.09 34.05
C GLU A 274 -4.24 28.60 32.78
N VAL A 275 -5.51 29.01 32.91
CA VAL A 275 -5.94 30.35 32.43
C VAL A 275 -7.04 30.90 33.35
N LEU A 276 -6.66 31.49 34.47
CA LEU A 276 -7.44 32.53 35.15
C LEU A 276 -6.45 33.61 35.60
N GLY A 277 -6.36 34.66 34.81
CA GLY A 277 -5.59 35.88 35.03
C GLY A 277 -5.93 36.90 33.98
#